data_AF-A0A133UR85-F1
#
_entry.id   AF-A0A133UR85-F1
#
_cell.length_a   1.000
_cell.length_b   1.000
_cell.length_c   1.000
_cell.angle_alpha   90.00
_cell.angle_beta   90.00
_cell.angle_gamma   90.00
#
_symmetry.space_group_name_H-M   'P 1'
#
loop_
_entity.id
_entity.type
_entity.pdbx_description
1 polymer ?
#
loop_
_entity_poly.entity_id
_entity_poly.type
_entity_poly.pdbx_seq_one_letter_code
_entity_poly.pdbx_strand_id
1 'polypeptide(L)'
;LDYFLDPSERSFTFKYSEAPANLLKDLGEWRKKIYSFYIKPVPYDRPTRVEFVKTSRDIQKTIEETATIMNSLSASHDACALPSVLIEADARAALAKEEISILRDSIADRLEPSTMLDLRRERRPF
;
A
#
# COMPACT_ATOMS: atom_id res chain seq x y z
N LEU A 1 -12.14 10.19 -10.50
CA LEU A 1 -11.21 9.41 -11.35
C LEU A 1 -11.94 8.25 -12.02
N ASP A 2 -12.88 7.58 -11.35
CA ASP A 2 -13.66 6.45 -11.89
C ASP A 2 -14.37 6.77 -13.22
N TYR A 3 -14.81 8.03 -13.39
CA TYR A 3 -15.47 8.55 -14.60
C TYR A 3 -14.52 9.27 -15.58
N PHE A 4 -13.23 9.40 -15.25
CA PHE A 4 -12.26 10.18 -16.03
C PHE A 4 -11.15 9.33 -16.66
N LEU A 5 -11.03 8.06 -16.27
CA LEU A 5 -10.08 7.11 -16.85
C LEU A 5 -10.87 5.93 -17.40
N ASP A 6 -10.56 5.56 -18.64
CA ASP A 6 -11.01 4.30 -19.22
C ASP A 6 -10.13 3.12 -18.74
N PRO A 7 -10.58 1.86 -18.89
CA PRO A 7 -9.76 0.71 -18.53
C PRO A 7 -8.41 0.71 -19.24
N SER A 8 -7.36 0.36 -18.52
CA SER A 8 -5.95 0.45 -18.93
C SER A 8 -5.41 1.88 -19.17
N GLU A 9 -6.13 2.92 -18.78
CA GLU A 9 -5.63 4.30 -18.85
C GLU A 9 -4.99 4.77 -17.54
N ARG A 10 -4.06 5.72 -17.68
CA ARG A 10 -3.43 6.43 -16.58
C ARG A 10 -3.62 7.94 -16.68
N SER A 11 -3.66 8.57 -15.51
CA SER A 11 -3.55 10.02 -15.38
C SER A 11 -2.12 10.53 -15.66
N PHE A 12 -1.99 11.86 -15.73
CA PHE A 12 -0.69 12.50 -15.76
C PHE A 12 0.12 12.19 -14.49
N THR A 13 1.44 12.19 -14.62
CA THR A 13 2.34 11.98 -13.48
C THR A 13 2.59 13.29 -12.75
N PHE A 14 2.48 13.25 -11.43
CA PHE A 14 2.77 14.38 -10.56
C PHE A 14 3.78 14.00 -9.47
N LYS A 15 4.43 15.00 -8.87
CA LYS A 15 5.33 14.77 -7.73
C LYS A 15 4.50 14.50 -6.49
N TYR A 16 4.98 13.61 -5.63
CA TYR A 16 4.29 13.28 -4.38
C TYR A 16 4.01 14.52 -3.52
N SER A 17 4.96 15.46 -3.49
CA SER A 17 4.81 16.74 -2.80
C SER A 17 5.65 17.82 -3.48
N GLU A 18 5.08 19.01 -3.67
CA GLU A 18 5.81 20.17 -4.22
C GLU A 18 6.82 20.74 -3.22
N ALA A 19 6.46 20.76 -1.95
CA ALA A 19 7.32 21.08 -0.83
C ALA A 19 7.28 19.87 0.11
N PRO A 20 8.21 18.90 0.01
CA PRO A 20 8.30 17.77 0.91
C PRO A 20 8.69 18.30 2.30
N ALA A 21 7.70 18.86 2.99
CA ALA A 21 7.77 19.24 4.38
C ALA A 21 8.07 17.98 5.20
N ASN A 22 8.18 18.16 6.51
CA ASN A 22 8.67 17.19 7.50
C ASN A 22 8.25 15.71 7.34
N LEU A 23 7.16 15.42 6.61
CA LEU A 23 6.64 14.10 6.25
C LEU A 23 7.64 13.13 5.60
N LEU A 24 8.56 13.61 4.75
CA LEU A 24 9.52 12.76 4.02
C LEU A 24 10.97 12.98 4.45
N LYS A 25 11.20 13.45 5.68
CA LYS A 25 12.56 13.74 6.17
C LYS A 25 13.45 12.51 6.20
N ASP A 26 12.90 11.38 6.63
CA ASP A 26 13.65 10.13 6.85
C ASP A 26 14.10 9.47 5.54
N LEU A 27 13.49 9.85 4.41
CA LEU A 27 13.83 9.35 3.09
C LEU A 27 15.04 10.08 2.46
N GLY A 28 15.60 11.10 3.12
CA GLY A 28 16.80 11.80 2.64
C GLY A 28 16.66 12.34 1.21
N GLU A 29 17.57 11.96 0.32
CA GLU A 29 17.54 12.38 -1.10
C GLU A 29 16.39 11.73 -1.90
N TRP A 30 15.83 10.62 -1.44
CA TRP A 30 14.75 9.92 -2.12
C TRP A 30 13.44 10.73 -2.12
N ARG A 31 13.24 11.61 -1.13
CA ARG A 31 12.03 12.45 -1.00
C ARG A 31 11.73 13.31 -2.24
N LYS A 32 12.76 13.70 -2.99
CA LYS A 32 12.62 14.53 -4.22
C LYS A 32 12.38 13.70 -5.48
N LYS A 33 12.42 12.37 -5.37
CA LYS A 33 12.36 11.42 -6.47
C LYS A 33 11.06 10.60 -6.46
N ILE A 34 10.11 10.90 -5.57
CA ILE A 34 8.84 10.20 -5.48
C ILE A 34 7.83 10.87 -6.40
N TYR A 35 7.28 10.07 -7.29
CA TYR A 35 6.25 10.47 -8.24
C TYR A 35 5.03 9.57 -8.06
N SER A 36 3.89 10.07 -8.51
CA SER A 36 2.63 9.36 -8.41
C SER A 36 1.80 9.56 -9.66
N PHE A 37 1.01 8.55 -10.00
CA PHE A 37 -0.09 8.64 -10.96
C PHE A 37 -1.22 7.72 -10.49
N TYR A 38 -2.42 7.99 -10.99
CA TYR A 38 -3.54 7.05 -10.91
C TYR A 38 -3.64 6.25 -12.21
N ILE A 39 -3.94 4.96 -12.10
CA ILE A 39 -4.23 4.04 -13.21
C ILE A 39 -5.56 3.33 -12.94
N LYS A 40 -6.34 3.06 -13.99
CA LYS A 40 -7.55 2.24 -13.89
C LYS A 40 -7.33 0.92 -14.64
N PRO A 41 -6.87 -0.15 -13.96
CA PRO A 41 -6.53 -1.38 -14.66
C PRO A 41 -7.75 -2.13 -15.20
N VAL A 42 -8.88 -2.06 -14.49
CA VAL A 42 -10.08 -2.86 -14.75
C VAL A 42 -11.35 -1.98 -14.73
N PRO A 43 -12.44 -2.38 -15.41
CA PRO A 43 -13.62 -1.55 -15.56
C PRO A 43 -14.46 -1.39 -14.28
N TYR A 44 -14.53 -2.42 -13.43
CA TYR A 44 -15.47 -2.47 -12.30
C TYR A 44 -14.79 -2.29 -10.93
N ASP A 45 -13.61 -1.67 -10.91
CA ASP A 45 -12.92 -1.30 -9.67
C ASP A 45 -12.44 0.16 -9.73
N ARG A 46 -12.04 0.67 -8.57
CA ARG A 46 -11.55 2.03 -8.42
C ARG A 46 -10.14 2.17 -9.00
N PRO A 47 -9.79 3.34 -9.55
CA PRO A 47 -8.43 3.64 -9.97
C PRO A 47 -7.44 3.54 -8.80
N THR A 48 -6.35 2.82 -9.04
CA THR A 48 -5.28 2.59 -8.08
C THR A 48 -4.27 3.73 -8.16
N ARG A 49 -3.90 4.28 -7.00
CA ARG A 49 -2.78 5.22 -6.90
C ARG A 49 -1.48 4.44 -6.86
N VAL A 50 -0.60 4.72 -7.82
CA VAL A 50 0.74 4.12 -7.88
C VAL A 50 1.75 5.18 -7.50
N GLU A 51 2.58 4.87 -6.50
CA GLU A 51 3.70 5.70 -6.08
C GLU A 51 4.99 4.97 -6.36
N PHE A 52 5.94 5.66 -7.00
CA PHE A 52 7.18 5.05 -7.42
C PHE A 52 8.32 6.05 -7.29
N VAL A 53 9.53 5.50 -7.18
CA VAL A 53 10.75 6.31 -7.14
C VAL A 53 11.36 6.37 -8.54
N LYS A 54 11.70 7.57 -8.98
CA LYS A 54 12.56 7.79 -10.14
C LYS A 54 13.95 7.16 -9.91
N THR A 55 14.22 6.06 -10.61
CA THR A 55 15.49 5.33 -10.61
C THR A 55 16.38 5.71 -11.81
N SER A 56 15.78 5.97 -12.97
CA SER A 56 16.49 6.36 -14.20
C SER A 56 16.64 7.88 -14.35
N ARG A 57 17.59 8.34 -15.19
CA ARG A 57 17.65 9.75 -15.61
C ARG A 57 16.41 10.12 -16.43
N ASP A 58 15.96 9.20 -17.28
CA ASP A 58 14.74 9.30 -18.06
C ASP A 58 13.53 8.86 -17.21
N ILE A 59 12.71 9.84 -16.84
CA ILE A 59 11.52 9.59 -16.03
C ILE A 59 10.39 8.94 -16.82
N GLN A 60 10.29 9.24 -18.13
CA GLN A 60 9.21 8.70 -18.97
C GLN A 60 9.36 7.18 -19.06
N LYS A 61 10.59 6.70 -19.26
CA LYS A 61 10.88 5.27 -19.23
C LYS A 61 10.42 4.60 -17.93
N THR A 62 10.74 5.18 -16.76
CA THR A 62 10.30 4.63 -15.47
C THR A 62 8.77 4.66 -15.31
N ILE A 63 8.11 5.71 -15.78
CA ILE A 63 6.64 5.83 -15.74
C ILE A 63 6.00 4.71 -16.56
N GLU A 64 6.40 4.56 -17.82
CA GLU A 64 5.85 3.56 -18.74
C GLU A 64 6.10 2.14 -18.23
N GLU A 65 7.32 1.82 -17.81
CA GLU A 65 7.66 0.51 -17.22
C GLU A 65 6.79 0.21 -15.99
N THR A 66 6.64 1.18 -15.09
CA THR A 66 5.82 1.02 -13.88
C THR A 66 4.34 0.83 -14.25
N ALA A 67 3.81 1.64 -15.16
CA ALA A 67 2.42 1.53 -15.61
C ALA A 67 2.14 0.20 -16.29
N THR A 68 3.04 -0.28 -17.18
CA THR A 68 2.91 -1.56 -17.86
C THR A 68 2.91 -2.73 -16.87
N ILE A 69 3.84 -2.74 -15.91
CA ILE A 69 3.91 -3.79 -14.88
C ILE A 69 2.66 -3.77 -13.99
N MET A 70 2.24 -2.58 -13.53
CA MET A 70 1.05 -2.48 -12.67
C MET A 70 -0.21 -2.91 -13.40
N ASN A 71 -0.37 -2.54 -14.68
CA ASN A 71 -1.53 -2.96 -15.47
C ASN A 71 -1.53 -4.48 -15.68
N SER A 72 -0.39 -5.07 -16.05
CA SER A 72 -0.31 -6.52 -16.31
C SER A 72 -0.56 -7.38 -15.08
N LEU A 73 -0.12 -6.93 -13.90
CA LEU A 73 -0.34 -7.63 -12.64
C LEU A 73 -1.77 -7.49 -12.10
N SER A 74 -2.47 -6.43 -12.50
CA SER A 74 -3.79 -6.06 -11.96
C SER A 74 -4.95 -6.39 -12.90
N ALA A 75 -4.71 -6.63 -14.19
CA ALA A 75 -5.77 -6.87 -15.19
C ALA A 75 -6.22 -8.34 -15.27
N SER A 76 -6.05 -9.13 -14.20
CA SER A 76 -6.40 -10.56 -14.19
C SER A 76 -7.90 -10.82 -13.95
N HIS A 77 -8.63 -9.86 -13.37
CA HIS A 77 -10.06 -9.99 -13.07
C HIS A 77 -10.77 -8.65 -13.20
N ASP A 78 -11.91 -8.59 -13.90
CA ASP A 78 -12.58 -7.34 -14.27
C ASP A 78 -13.07 -6.47 -13.09
N ALA A 79 -13.16 -7.05 -11.89
CA ALA A 79 -13.61 -6.40 -10.67
C ALA A 79 -12.53 -6.31 -9.57
N CYS A 80 -11.26 -6.60 -9.88
CA CYS A 80 -10.17 -6.48 -8.90
C CYS A 80 -8.93 -5.85 -9.53
N ALA A 81 -8.68 -4.58 -9.21
CA ALA A 81 -7.52 -3.81 -9.66
C ALA A 81 -6.26 -4.04 -8.80
N LEU A 82 -6.32 -4.96 -7.82
CA LEU A 82 -5.17 -5.26 -6.97
C LEU A 82 -4.23 -6.24 -7.68
N PRO A 83 -2.92 -5.96 -7.71
CA PRO A 83 -1.93 -6.90 -8.19
C PRO A 83 -2.03 -8.24 -7.47
N SER A 84 -2.02 -9.34 -8.22
CA SER A 84 -2.07 -10.70 -7.66
C SER A 84 -0.99 -10.96 -6.60
N VAL A 85 0.21 -10.40 -6.80
CA VAL A 85 1.32 -10.49 -5.86
C VAL A 85 1.03 -9.82 -4.51
N LEU A 86 0.23 -8.76 -4.48
CA LEU A 86 -0.17 -8.10 -3.23
C LEU A 86 -1.27 -8.87 -2.51
N ILE A 87 -2.21 -9.45 -3.25
CA ILE A 87 -3.26 -10.32 -2.69
C ILE A 87 -2.61 -11.52 -1.99
N GLU A 88 -1.64 -12.17 -2.63
CA GLU A 88 -0.94 -13.31 -2.05
C GLU A 88 -0.07 -12.91 -0.85
N ALA A 89 0.62 -11.77 -0.93
CA ALA A 89 1.43 -11.27 0.18
C ALA A 89 0.57 -10.95 1.42
N ASP A 90 -0.60 -10.33 1.22
CA ASP A 90 -1.56 -10.04 2.28
C ASP A 90 -2.10 -11.33 2.92
N ALA A 91 -2.54 -12.29 2.08
CA ALA A 91 -3.03 -13.58 2.55
C ALA A 91 -1.99 -14.37 3.37
N ARG A 92 -0.70 -14.28 3.01
CA ARG A 92 0.40 -14.94 3.74
C ARG A 92 0.82 -14.20 5.01
N ALA A 93 0.71 -12.87 5.03
CA ALA A 93 1.08 -12.06 6.18
C ALA A 93 -0.03 -12.01 7.24
N ALA A 94 -1.28 -12.29 6.85
CA ALA A 94 -2.41 -12.36 7.76
C ALA A 94 -2.23 -13.50 8.78
N LEU A 95 -2.10 -13.12 10.05
CA LEU A 95 -2.07 -14.07 11.17
C LEU A 95 -3.49 -14.37 11.62
N ALA A 96 -3.75 -15.63 11.95
CA ALA A 96 -5.01 -16.01 12.56
C ALA A 96 -5.13 -15.35 13.95
N LYS A 97 -6.36 -15.04 14.36
CA LYS A 97 -6.61 -14.38 15.65
C LYS A 97 -6.08 -15.21 16.82
N GLU A 98 -6.15 -16.52 16.68
CA GLU A 98 -5.67 -17.51 17.64
C GLU A 98 -4.15 -17.42 17.77
N GLU A 99 -3.41 -17.33 16.66
CA GLU A 99 -1.95 -17.19 16.66
C GLU A 99 -1.51 -15.86 17.30
N ILE A 100 -2.23 -14.78 16.99
CA ILE A 100 -1.99 -13.46 17.62
C ILE A 100 -2.19 -13.57 19.15
N SER A 101 -3.20 -14.32 19.60
CA SER A 101 -3.48 -14.49 21.02
C SER A 101 -2.40 -15.31 21.72
N ILE A 102 -1.97 -16.44 21.12
CA ILE A 102 -0.85 -17.25 21.64
C ILE A 102 0.44 -16.42 21.74
N LEU A 103 0.72 -15.59 20.73
CA LEU A 103 1.90 -14.74 20.72
C LEU A 103 1.81 -13.64 21.80
N ARG A 104 0.63 -13.02 21.97
CA ARG A 104 0.36 -12.06 23.05
C ARG A 104 0.64 -12.70 24.41
N ASP A 105 0.08 -13.88 24.67
CA ASP A 105 0.17 -14.55 25.97
C ASP A 105 1.62 -14.96 26.26
N SER A 106 2.34 -15.48 25.26
CA SER A 106 3.78 -15.80 25.37
C SER A 106 4.65 -14.59 25.69
N ILE A 107 4.31 -13.41 25.15
CA ILE A 107 4.99 -12.15 25.50
C ILE A 107 4.61 -11.73 26.92
N ALA A 108 3.34 -11.85 27.30
CA ALA A 108 2.85 -11.48 28.63
C ALA A 108 3.50 -12.33 29.74
N ASP A 109 3.64 -13.64 29.52
CA ASP A 109 4.27 -14.56 30.48
C ASP A 109 5.75 -14.22 30.77
N ARG A 110 6.42 -13.56 29.82
CA ARG A 110 7.84 -13.15 29.96
C ARG A 110 7.99 -11.76 30.58
N LEU A 111 6.90 -11.02 30.72
CA LEU A 111 6.89 -9.68 31.31
C LEU A 111 6.46 -9.74 32.77
N GLU A 112 6.90 -8.77 33.57
CA GLU A 112 6.49 -8.71 34.96
C GLU A 112 4.97 -8.43 35.10
N PRO A 113 4.31 -8.96 36.16
CA PRO A 113 2.85 -8.96 36.33
C PRO A 113 2.13 -7.61 36.23
N SER A 114 2.88 -6.50 36.31
CA SER A 114 2.36 -5.14 36.40
C SER A 114 2.22 -4.40 35.07
N THR A 115 2.63 -5.01 33.94
CA THR A 115 2.80 -4.27 32.67
C THR A 115 1.74 -4.51 31.59
N MET A 116 1.02 -5.63 31.61
CA MET A 116 0.00 -5.96 30.60
C MET A 116 -1.40 -5.65 31.12
N LEU A 117 -1.86 -4.42 30.93
CA LEU A 117 -3.27 -4.05 31.12
C LEU A 117 -4.08 -4.57 29.93
N ASP A 118 -5.18 -5.30 30.19
CA ASP A 118 -6.14 -5.62 29.13
C ASP A 118 -6.54 -4.37 28.36
N LEU A 119 -6.75 -4.55 27.04
CA LEU A 119 -7.21 -3.50 26.17
C LEU A 119 -8.45 -2.85 26.78
N ARG A 120 -8.45 -1.52 26.93
CA ARG A 120 -9.57 -0.78 27.54
C ARG A 120 -10.94 -1.13 26.92
N ARG A 121 -10.95 -1.58 25.65
CA ARG A 121 -12.17 -1.97 24.93
C ARG A 121 -12.75 -3.32 25.40
N GLU A 122 -11.94 -4.19 25.96
CA GLU A 122 -12.37 -5.49 26.52
C GLU A 122 -12.92 -5.37 27.94
N ARG A 123 -12.71 -4.21 28.59
CA ARG A 123 -13.21 -3.91 29.94
C ARG A 123 -14.64 -3.36 29.95
N ARG A 124 -15.49 -3.76 29.01
CA ARG A 124 -16.90 -3.31 29.03
C ARG A 124 -17.65 -4.10 30.11
N PRO A 125 -18.44 -3.43 30.98
CA PRO A 125 -19.11 -4.09 32.10
C PRO A 125 -20.32 -4.95 31.70
N PHE A 126 -20.64 -5.02 30.39
CA PHE A 126 -21.74 -5.79 29.80
C PHE A 126 -21.32 -6.29 28.41
#